data_AF-A0A838XJL0-F1
#
_entry.id   AF-A0A838XJL0-F1
#
_cell.length_a   1.000
_cell.length_b   1.000
_cell.length_c   1.000
_cell.angle_alpha   90.00
_cell.angle_beta   90.00
_cell.angle_gamma   90.00
#
_symmetry.space_group_name_H-M   'P 1'
#
loop_
_entity.id
_entity.type
_entity.pdbx_description
1 polymer ?
#
loop_
_entity_poly.entity_id
_entity_poly.type
_entity_poly.pdbx_seq_one_letter_code
_entity_poly.pdbx_strand_id
1 'polypeptide(L)'
;MVDLDLSVHPADRKPTVGIPVATSAWLVISESVNLTASELPHVLSALRRVAPRLQERYAADSGELIFTLDHLWYPLTDSQDDAIELAVAGWAVEQLGIDADPARVTFDRAANAYVITFDKDMWKSGRG
;
A
#
# COMPACT_ATOMS: atom_id res chain seq x y z
N MET A 1 -12.45 12.17 -2.29
CA MET A 1 -11.07 12.07 -2.79
C MET A 1 -10.31 11.26 -1.76
N VAL A 2 -9.75 10.12 -2.17
CA VAL A 2 -8.83 9.35 -1.35
C VAL A 2 -7.47 9.98 -1.60
N ASP A 3 -6.75 10.37 -0.55
CA ASP A 3 -5.43 10.97 -0.66
C ASP A 3 -4.48 10.17 0.22
N LEU A 4 -3.60 9.41 -0.42
CA LEU A 4 -2.52 8.68 0.22
C LEU A 4 -1.24 9.32 -0.29
N ASP A 5 -0.49 9.94 0.59
CA ASP A 5 0.84 10.42 0.25
C ASP A 5 1.88 9.47 0.86
N LEU A 6 2.68 8.90 -0.04
CA LEU A 6 3.66 7.88 0.23
C LEU A 6 4.92 8.23 -0.54
N SER A 7 5.91 8.73 0.17
CA SER A 7 7.20 9.04 -0.41
C SER A 7 8.11 7.80 -0.39
N VAL A 8 8.83 7.58 -1.48
CA VAL A 8 9.76 6.47 -1.65
C VAL A 8 11.17 7.03 -1.72
N HIS A 9 12.03 6.57 -0.82
CA HIS A 9 13.43 7.00 -0.79
C HIS A 9 14.37 5.80 -0.79
N PRO A 10 15.42 5.82 -1.64
CA PRO A 10 16.61 5.02 -1.45
C PRO A 10 17.14 5.18 -0.03
N ALA A 11 17.54 4.06 0.57
CA ALA A 11 18.24 4.06 1.82
C ALA A 11 19.52 3.25 1.69
N ASP A 12 20.64 3.91 1.98
CA ASP A 12 21.96 3.27 2.03
C ASP A 12 22.07 2.28 3.22
N ARG A 13 21.06 2.25 4.10
CA ARG A 13 20.96 1.37 5.27
C ARG A 13 19.52 1.22 5.75
N LYS A 14 19.25 0.06 6.36
CA LYS A 14 18.05 -0.22 7.15
C LYS A 14 17.69 0.91 8.13
N PRO A 15 16.43 1.39 8.13
CA PRO A 15 15.99 2.40 9.09
C PRO A 15 16.01 1.83 10.51
N THR A 16 16.40 2.69 11.47
CA THR A 16 16.42 2.34 12.90
C THR A 16 15.01 2.18 13.48
N VAL A 17 14.02 2.83 12.87
CA VAL A 17 12.60 2.79 13.23
C VAL A 17 11.82 2.59 11.93
N GLY A 18 11.08 1.49 11.81
CA GLY A 18 10.27 1.16 10.65
C GLY A 18 9.74 -0.27 10.70
N ILE A 19 8.72 -0.56 9.91
CA ILE A 19 8.05 -1.86 9.85
C ILE A 19 8.41 -2.54 8.52
N PRO A 20 8.95 -3.77 8.52
CA PRO A 20 9.32 -4.43 7.27
C PRO A 20 8.07 -4.81 6.44
N VAL A 21 8.08 -4.38 5.18
CA VAL A 21 7.05 -4.71 4.18
C VAL A 21 7.61 -5.56 3.03
N ALA A 22 8.93 -5.67 2.88
CA ALA A 22 9.59 -6.69 2.05
C ALA A 22 11.03 -6.93 2.55
N THR A 23 11.78 -7.84 1.90
CA THR A 23 13.15 -8.20 2.27
C THR A 23 14.10 -7.00 2.40
N SER A 24 13.92 -5.98 1.57
CA SER A 24 14.71 -4.75 1.54
C SER A 24 13.82 -3.51 1.44
N ALA A 25 12.62 -3.56 2.06
CA ALA A 25 11.68 -2.45 2.01
C ALA A 25 10.94 -2.26 3.34
N TRP A 26 10.83 -1.01 3.78
CA TRP A 26 10.39 -0.63 5.12
C TRP A 26 9.31 0.45 5.05
N LEU A 27 8.29 0.35 5.91
CA LEU A 27 7.31 1.41 6.15
C LEU A 27 7.71 2.22 7.37
N VAL A 28 7.82 3.53 7.21
CA VAL A 28 7.88 4.54 8.26
C VAL A 28 6.57 5.31 8.24
N ILE A 29 5.97 5.52 9.41
CA ILE A 29 4.73 6.27 9.55
C ILE A 29 5.11 7.61 10.18
N SER A 30 4.79 8.70 9.49
CA SER A 30 4.95 10.05 10.01
C SER A 30 4.07 10.23 11.25
N GLU A 31 4.54 11.05 12.20
CA GLU A 31 3.77 11.43 13.39
C GLU A 31 2.45 12.17 13.04
N SER A 32 2.34 12.72 11.83
CA SER A 32 1.12 13.34 11.32
C SER A 32 -0.01 12.35 11.04
N VAL A 33 0.30 11.06 10.89
CA VAL A 33 -0.65 10.02 10.52
C VAL A 33 -1.18 9.32 11.77
N ASN A 34 -2.44 9.59 12.11
CA ASN A 34 -3.13 8.90 13.19
C ASN A 34 -3.69 7.56 12.70
N LEU A 35 -2.82 6.54 12.61
CA LEU A 35 -3.21 5.16 12.33
C LEU A 35 -3.67 4.45 13.61
N THR A 36 -4.87 3.87 13.58
CA THR A 36 -5.36 2.99 14.64
C THR A 36 -4.69 1.62 14.55
N ALA A 37 -4.74 0.88 15.66
CA ALA A 37 -4.19 -0.48 15.73
C ALA A 37 -4.90 -1.46 14.77
N SER A 38 -6.16 -1.19 14.41
CA SER A 38 -6.92 -1.98 13.43
C SER A 38 -6.50 -1.67 11.99
N GLU A 39 -6.14 -0.43 11.65
CA GLU A 39 -5.80 -0.04 10.29
C GLU A 39 -4.38 -0.45 9.87
N LEU A 40 -3.43 -0.46 10.81
CA LEU A 40 -2.02 -0.73 10.52
C LEU A 40 -1.78 -2.07 9.79
N PRO A 41 -2.40 -3.20 10.20
CA PRO A 41 -2.31 -4.46 9.45
C PRO A 41 -2.74 -4.35 7.98
N HIS A 42 -3.77 -3.56 7.67
CA HIS A 42 -4.28 -3.37 6.30
C HIS A 42 -3.34 -2.53 5.45
N VAL A 43 -2.81 -1.43 6.01
CA VAL A 43 -1.77 -0.63 5.35
C VAL A 43 -0.55 -1.49 5.02
N LEU A 44 -0.10 -2.30 5.98
CA LEU A 44 1.04 -3.21 5.79
C LEU A 44 0.74 -4.32 4.77
N SER A 45 -0.47 -4.88 4.78
CA SER A 45 -0.94 -5.88 3.80
C SER A 45 -0.87 -5.30 2.39
N ALA A 46 -1.43 -4.11 2.19
CA ALA A 46 -1.46 -3.45 0.90
C ALA A 46 -0.04 -3.09 0.42
N LEU A 47 0.79 -2.50 1.29
CA LEU A 47 2.16 -2.15 0.95
C LEU A 47 3.03 -3.37 0.63
N ARG A 48 2.85 -4.50 1.33
CA ARG A 48 3.53 -5.77 1.00
C ARG A 48 3.26 -6.24 -0.42
N ARG A 49 2.08 -5.95 -0.96
CA ARG A 49 1.70 -6.35 -2.33
C ARG A 49 2.38 -5.48 -3.39
N VAL A 50 2.53 -4.18 -3.13
CA VAL A 50 3.17 -3.23 -4.07
C VAL A 50 4.70 -3.13 -3.90
N ALA A 51 5.24 -3.51 -2.74
CA ALA A 51 6.66 -3.39 -2.42
C ALA A 51 7.61 -4.07 -3.42
N PRO A 52 7.33 -5.29 -3.95
CA PRO A 52 8.19 -5.89 -4.98
C PRO A 52 8.29 -5.04 -6.25
N ARG A 53 7.20 -4.38 -6.65
CA ARG A 53 7.18 -3.52 -7.85
C ARG A 53 7.89 -2.19 -7.61
N LEU A 54 7.74 -1.65 -6.41
CA LEU A 54 8.52 -0.50 -5.96
C LEU A 54 10.02 -0.81 -6.00
N GLN A 55 10.43 -2.01 -5.58
CA GLN A 55 11.80 -2.48 -5.72
C GLN A 55 12.22 -2.58 -7.18
N GLU A 56 11.45 -3.21 -8.07
CA GLU A 56 11.78 -3.25 -9.50
C GLU A 56 11.97 -1.86 -10.12
N ARG A 57 11.13 -0.89 -9.73
CA ARG A 57 11.17 0.47 -10.28
C ARG A 57 12.30 1.34 -9.71
N TYR A 58 12.55 1.24 -8.40
CA TYR A 58 13.44 2.17 -7.69
C TYR A 58 14.77 1.54 -7.26
N ALA A 59 14.84 0.22 -7.09
CA ALA A 59 16.04 -0.46 -6.60
C ALA A 59 17.11 -0.72 -7.68
N ALA A 60 16.94 -0.22 -8.91
CA ALA A 60 17.94 -0.37 -9.97
C ALA A 60 19.33 0.18 -9.57
N ASP A 61 19.39 1.14 -8.63
CA ASP A 61 20.66 1.75 -8.16
C ASP A 61 20.77 1.90 -6.62
N SER A 62 19.82 1.41 -5.83
CA SER A 62 19.48 2.12 -4.57
C SER A 62 19.48 1.31 -3.26
N GLY A 63 19.86 0.03 -3.25
CA GLY A 63 19.93 -0.74 -2.00
C GLY A 63 18.56 -0.97 -1.33
N GLU A 64 18.42 -0.61 -0.04
CA GLU A 64 17.16 -0.71 0.71
C GLU A 64 16.19 0.43 0.33
N LEU A 65 14.87 0.20 0.47
CA LEU A 65 13.84 1.20 0.23
C LEU A 65 13.08 1.56 1.50
N ILE A 66 12.83 2.85 1.69
CA ILE A 66 11.97 3.37 2.75
C ILE A 66 10.73 4.01 2.12
N PHE A 67 9.58 3.56 2.57
CA PHE A 67 8.27 4.13 2.29
C PHE A 67 7.86 4.98 3.50
N THR A 68 7.67 6.28 3.33
CA THR A 68 7.17 7.15 4.40
C THR A 68 5.72 7.49 4.11
N LEU A 69 4.82 7.04 4.99
CA LEU A 69 3.41 7.42 4.96
C LEU A 69 3.23 8.70 5.77
N ASP A 70 2.84 9.79 5.12
CA ASP A 70 2.67 11.11 5.74
C ASP A 70 1.21 11.60 5.73
N HIS A 71 0.37 11.05 4.85
CA HIS A 71 -1.06 11.30 4.79
C HIS A 71 -1.87 10.05 4.43
N LEU A 72 -3.01 9.88 5.10
CA LEU A 72 -3.97 8.81 4.82
C LEU A 72 -5.40 9.35 4.92
N TRP A 73 -6.03 9.57 3.77
CA TRP A 73 -7.43 9.95 3.65
C TRP A 73 -8.16 8.95 2.77
N TYR A 74 -9.16 8.26 3.30
CA TYR A 74 -10.04 7.39 2.54
C TYR A 74 -11.49 7.58 3.02
N PRO A 75 -12.51 7.45 2.14
CA PRO A 75 -13.89 7.59 2.55
C PRO A 75 -14.25 6.44 3.49
N LEU A 76 -14.33 6.75 4.77
CA LEU A 76 -14.79 5.87 5.83
C LEU A 76 -16.30 5.66 5.67
N THR A 77 -16.71 4.70 4.85
CA THR A 77 -18.08 4.16 4.90
C THR A 77 -17.98 2.70 5.33
N ASP A 78 -18.34 2.42 6.59
CA ASP A 78 -18.70 1.14 7.25
C ASP A 78 -17.92 -0.16 6.91
N SER A 79 -16.85 -0.09 6.13
CA SER A 79 -16.01 -1.22 5.68
C SER A 79 -14.57 -0.71 5.54
N GLN A 80 -13.93 -0.45 6.69
CA GLN A 80 -12.72 0.38 6.78
C GLN A 80 -11.44 -0.32 6.26
N ASP A 81 -11.37 -1.64 6.38
CA ASP A 81 -10.19 -2.44 6.04
C ASP A 81 -9.89 -2.45 4.53
N ASP A 82 -10.96 -2.64 3.75
CA ASP A 82 -10.93 -2.76 2.30
C ASP A 82 -10.66 -1.42 1.61
N ALA A 83 -11.07 -0.32 2.23
CA ALA A 83 -10.85 1.02 1.70
C ALA A 83 -9.36 1.41 1.71
N ILE A 84 -8.59 0.91 2.68
CA ILE A 84 -7.13 1.12 2.73
C ILE A 84 -6.43 0.33 1.62
N GLU A 85 -6.81 -0.93 1.40
CA GLU A 85 -6.19 -1.73 0.33
C GLU A 85 -6.49 -1.12 -1.04
N LEU A 86 -7.71 -0.62 -1.26
CA LEU A 86 -8.06 0.14 -2.47
C LEU A 86 -7.30 1.46 -2.60
N ALA A 87 -7.11 2.20 -1.51
CA ALA A 87 -6.38 3.46 -1.53
C ALA A 87 -4.94 3.26 -2.00
N VAL A 88 -4.26 2.25 -1.46
CA VAL A 88 -2.89 1.89 -1.86
C VAL A 88 -2.84 1.36 -3.29
N ALA A 89 -3.82 0.58 -3.72
CA ALA A 89 -3.91 0.12 -5.10
C ALA A 89 -4.10 1.29 -6.08
N GLY A 90 -5.02 2.21 -5.79
CA GLY A 90 -5.23 3.43 -6.60
C GLY A 90 -3.99 4.30 -6.68
N TRP A 91 -3.34 4.55 -5.53
CA TRP A 91 -2.05 5.26 -5.49
C TRP A 91 -0.98 4.56 -6.34
N ALA A 92 -0.89 3.22 -6.26
CA ALA A 92 0.09 2.46 -7.03
C ALA A 92 -0.19 2.51 -8.55
N VAL A 93 -1.45 2.52 -8.96
CA VAL A 93 -1.83 2.75 -10.37
C VAL A 93 -1.34 4.12 -10.82
N GLU A 94 -1.67 5.17 -10.06
CA GLU A 94 -1.38 6.56 -10.43
C GLU A 94 0.12 6.87 -10.44
N GLN A 95 0.84 6.46 -9.41
CA GLN A 95 2.25 6.84 -9.22
C GLN A 95 3.23 5.90 -9.92
N LEU A 96 2.85 4.62 -10.07
CA LEU A 96 3.76 3.56 -10.51
C LEU A 96 3.33 2.94 -11.83
N GLY A 97 2.12 3.24 -12.32
CA GLY A 97 1.54 2.58 -13.49
C GLY A 97 1.30 1.09 -13.27
N ILE A 98 1.08 0.68 -12.02
CA ILE A 98 0.82 -0.71 -11.67
C ILE A 98 -0.68 -0.94 -11.80
N ASP A 99 -1.09 -1.79 -12.74
CA ASP A 99 -2.49 -2.18 -12.85
C ASP A 99 -2.84 -3.04 -11.62
N ALA A 100 -3.69 -2.50 -10.75
CA ALA A 100 -3.97 -3.03 -9.42
C ALA A 100 -5.47 -3.19 -9.17
N ASP A 101 -6.23 -3.49 -10.22
CA ASP A 101 -7.68 -3.60 -10.13
C ASP A 101 -8.05 -4.86 -9.31
N PRO A 102 -8.87 -4.75 -8.25
CA PRO A 102 -9.32 -5.93 -7.51
C PRO A 102 -10.13 -6.84 -8.42
N ALA A 103 -9.74 -8.12 -8.49
CA ALA A 103 -10.41 -9.11 -9.32
C ALA A 103 -11.87 -9.35 -8.90
N ARG A 104 -12.19 -9.10 -7.63
CA ARG A 104 -13.56 -9.18 -7.15
C ARG A 104 -13.81 -8.29 -5.94
N VAL A 105 -14.88 -7.52 -6.01
CA VAL A 105 -15.49 -6.86 -4.85
C VAL A 105 -16.84 -7.54 -4.60
N THR A 106 -17.03 -8.09 -3.40
CA THR A 106 -18.31 -8.68 -2.97
C THR A 106 -18.78 -7.99 -1.69
N PHE A 107 -20.08 -8.00 -1.43
CA PHE A 107 -20.63 -7.49 -0.17
C PHE A 107 -21.08 -8.66 0.71
N ASP A 108 -20.41 -8.85 1.85
CA ASP A 108 -20.83 -9.75 2.91
C ASP A 108 -21.90 -9.08 3.77
N ARG A 109 -23.15 -9.50 3.56
CA ARG A 109 -24.31 -9.00 4.30
C ARG A 109 -24.27 -9.37 5.79
N ALA A 110 -23.64 -10.47 6.17
CA ALA A 110 -23.59 -10.91 7.56
C ALA A 110 -22.61 -10.06 8.39
N ALA A 111 -21.49 -9.67 7.77
CA ALA A 111 -20.50 -8.77 8.35
C ALA A 111 -20.83 -7.28 8.13
N ASN A 112 -21.83 -6.96 7.29
CA ASN A 112 -22.09 -5.62 6.77
C ASN A 112 -20.81 -4.98 6.20
N ALA A 113 -20.03 -5.78 5.46
CA ALA A 113 -18.70 -5.42 4.99
C ALA A 113 -18.56 -5.73 3.51
N TYR A 114 -17.83 -4.88 2.79
CA TYR A 114 -17.24 -5.31 1.52
C TYR A 114 -16.14 -6.35 1.81
N VAL A 115 -15.91 -7.22 0.83
CA VAL A 115 -14.79 -8.17 0.78
C VAL A 115 -14.13 -7.98 -0.57
N ILE A 116 -12.89 -7.51 -0.54
CA ILE A 116 -12.09 -7.29 -1.74
C ILE A 116 -11.08 -8.41 -1.90
N THR A 117 -11.11 -9.06 -3.06
CA THR A 117 -10.14 -10.08 -3.45
C THR A 117 -9.24 -9.53 -4.56
N PHE A 118 -7.98 -9.31 -4.20
CA PHE A 118 -6.92 -8.99 -5.16
C PHE A 118 -6.37 -10.28 -5.76
N ASP A 119 -6.45 -10.41 -7.08
CA ASP A 119 -5.79 -11.50 -7.79
C ASP A 119 -4.28 -11.22 -7.85
N LYS A 120 -3.49 -12.23 -7.49
CA LYS A 120 -2.02 -12.14 -7.47
C LYS A 120 -1.45 -11.97 -8.87
N ASP A 121 -2.17 -12.43 -9.90
CA ASP A 121 -1.75 -12.37 -11.30
C ASP A 121 -2.12 -11.05 -12.00
N MET A 122 -2.93 -10.19 -11.34
CA MET A 122 -3.38 -8.91 -11.89
C MET A 122 -2.39 -7.76 -11.73
N TRP A 123 -1.50 -7.86 -10.76
CA TRP A 123 -0.37 -6.93 -10.60
C TRP A 123 0.61 -7.18 -11.75
N LYS A 124 0.30 -6.66 -12.94
CA LYS A 124 1.17 -6.71 -14.12
C LYS A 124 1.87 -5.39 -14.27
N SER A 125 3.13 -5.44 -14.71
CA SER A 125 3.89 -4.23 -15.02
C SER A 125 3.19 -3.57 -16.19
N GLY A 126 2.62 -2.38 -15.99
CA GLY A 126 2.14 -1.56 -17.09
C GLY A 126 3.30 -1.28 -18.04
N ARG A 127 3.37 -2.03 -19.15
CA ARG A 127 4.03 -1.62 -20.38
C ARG A 127 2.95 -1.54 -21.45
N GLY A 128 2.47 -0.32 -21.66
CA GLY A 128 1.76 0.14 -22.84
C GLY A 128 2.27 1.53 -23.15
#